data_AF-A0ABD2XI99-F1
#
_entry.id   AF-A0ABD2XI99-F1
#
_cell.length_a   1.000
_cell.length_b   1.000
_cell.length_c   1.000
_cell.angle_alpha   90.00
_cell.angle_beta   90.00
_cell.angle_gamma   90.00
#
_symmetry.space_group_name_H-M   'P 1'
#
loop_
_entity.id
_entity.type
_entity.pdbx_description
1 polymer ?
#
loop_
_entity_poly.entity_id
_entity_poly.type
_entity_poly.pdbx_seq_one_letter_code
_entity_poly.pdbx_strand_id
1 'polypeptide(L)'
;MMKSVLPQDSSRTETRVIRLTTDQEAVLLEQFNRWPKNPHKADVVLLAAETGLSEEDVQDWYSLKLAQLRKEQGLGGVFGVNPNY
;
A
#
# COMPACT_ATOMS: atom_id res chain seq x y z
N MET A 1 -11.24 -34.10 -10.24
CA MET A 1 -11.11 -33.48 -8.89
C MET A 1 -9.81 -32.71 -8.89
N MET A 2 -9.81 -31.37 -8.68
CA MET A 2 -8.86 -30.57 -7.90
C MET A 2 -9.41 -29.13 -7.90
N LYS A 3 -9.99 -28.74 -6.76
CA LYS A 3 -10.58 -27.44 -6.49
C LYS A 3 -9.47 -26.48 -6.03
N SER A 4 -8.80 -25.80 -6.96
CA SER A 4 -7.89 -24.72 -6.57
C SER A 4 -8.70 -23.45 -6.34
N VAL A 5 -9.22 -23.34 -5.13
CA VAL A 5 -9.78 -22.11 -4.56
C VAL A 5 -8.64 -21.09 -4.56
N LEU A 6 -8.66 -20.15 -5.50
CA LEU A 6 -7.90 -18.92 -5.35
C LEU A 6 -8.47 -18.22 -4.12
N PRO A 7 -7.65 -17.90 -3.10
CA PRO A 7 -8.13 -17.11 -1.98
C PRO A 7 -8.58 -15.76 -2.55
N GLN A 8 -9.85 -15.45 -2.34
CA GLN A 8 -10.31 -14.08 -2.48
C GLN A 8 -9.52 -13.26 -1.47
N ASP A 9 -8.53 -12.50 -1.94
CA ASP A 9 -8.00 -11.39 -1.16
C ASP A 9 -9.06 -10.30 -1.19
N SER A 10 -10.08 -10.51 -0.36
CA SER A 10 -11.06 -9.51 0.03
C SER A 10 -10.36 -8.49 0.93
N SER A 11 -9.49 -7.68 0.35
CA SER A 11 -9.15 -6.38 0.90
C SER A 11 -9.24 -5.36 -0.23
N ARG A 12 -10.49 -5.11 -0.66
CA ARG A 12 -10.82 -3.85 -1.33
C ARG A 12 -10.55 -2.78 -0.27
N THR A 13 -9.31 -2.31 -0.21
CA THR A 13 -8.90 -1.15 0.59
C THR A 13 -9.81 -0.03 0.12
N GLU A 14 -10.84 0.27 0.89
CA GLU A 14 -11.55 1.54 0.72
C GLU A 14 -10.49 2.61 0.88
N THR A 15 -10.14 3.27 -0.22
CA THR A 15 -9.15 4.33 -0.24
C THR A 15 -9.62 5.46 0.65
N ARG A 16 -9.32 5.37 1.94
CA ARG A 16 -9.51 6.49 2.86
C ARG A 16 -8.58 7.59 2.42
N VAL A 17 -9.14 8.78 2.23
CA VAL A 17 -8.36 9.96 1.85
C VAL A 17 -7.67 10.45 3.11
N ILE A 18 -6.43 9.98 3.32
CA ILE A 18 -5.59 10.42 4.43
C ILE A 18 -5.05 11.80 4.06
N ARG A 19 -5.34 12.80 4.90
CA ARG A 19 -4.80 14.14 4.74
C ARG A 19 -3.54 14.27 5.57
N LEU A 20 -2.40 14.07 4.91
CA LEU A 20 -1.07 14.20 5.51
C LEU A 20 -0.51 15.60 5.22
N THR A 21 0.28 16.14 6.13
CA THR A 21 1.10 17.32 5.84
C THR A 21 2.29 16.94 4.97
N THR A 22 2.89 17.93 4.30
CA THR A 22 4.06 17.71 3.45
C THR A 22 5.23 17.10 4.23
N ASP A 23 5.44 17.52 5.48
CA ASP A 23 6.47 16.96 6.36
C ASP A 23 6.20 15.50 6.72
N GLN A 24 4.95 15.15 7.04
CA GLN A 24 4.56 13.77 7.33
C GLN A 24 4.73 12.86 6.11
N GLU A 25 4.30 13.32 4.93
CA GLU A 25 4.48 12.56 3.70
C GLU A 25 5.97 12.38 3.35
N ALA A 26 6.81 13.39 3.58
CA ALA A 26 8.25 13.31 3.33
C ALA A 26 8.93 12.23 4.18
N VAL A 27 8.62 12.15 5.48
CA VAL A 27 9.15 11.10 6.38
C VAL A 27 8.70 9.71 5.92
N LEU A 28 7.42 9.55 5.58
CA LEU A 28 6.88 8.28 5.09
C LEU A 28 7.54 7.86 3.76
N LEU A 29 7.75 8.80 2.83
CA LEU A 29 8.43 8.56 1.56
C LEU A 29 9.91 8.18 1.74
N GLU A 30 10.63 8.86 2.63
CA GLU A 30 12.03 8.55 2.90
C GLU A 30 12.16 7.11 3.41
N GLN A 31 11.34 6.73 4.40
CA GLN A 31 11.39 5.39 4.95
C GLN A 31 10.94 4.33 3.95
N PHE A 32 9.90 4.62 3.17
CA PHE A 32 9.43 3.74 2.10
C PHE A 32 10.48 3.50 1.02
N ASN A 33 11.31 4.50 0.70
CA ASN A 33 12.42 4.36 -0.25
C ASN A 33 13.64 3.65 0.36
N ARG A 34 13.83 3.73 1.68
CA ARG A 34 15.00 3.19 2.39
C ARG A 34 14.88 1.71 2.75
N TRP A 35 13.68 1.18 2.99
CA TRP A 35 13.44 -0.20 3.41
C TRP A 35 12.66 -1.03 2.37
N PRO A 36 12.74 -2.38 2.38
CA PRO A 36 11.93 -3.20 1.49
C PRO A 36 10.44 -2.92 1.71
N LYS A 37 9.68 -2.95 0.60
CA LYS A 37 8.25 -2.60 0.42
C LYS A 37 7.22 -3.21 1.39
N ASN A 38 7.64 -3.93 2.42
CA ASN A 38 6.80 -4.52 3.44
C ASN A 38 7.37 -4.14 4.83
N PRO A 39 7.02 -2.96 5.36
CA PRO A 39 7.50 -2.54 6.68
C PRO A 39 7.06 -3.56 7.74
N HIS A 40 7.94 -3.87 8.68
CA HIS A 40 7.53 -4.66 9.82
C HIS A 40 6.54 -3.83 10.67
N LYS A 41 5.65 -4.48 11.41
CA LYS A 41 4.69 -3.77 12.29
C LYS A 41 5.41 -2.78 13.24
N ALA A 42 6.62 -3.12 13.66
CA ALA A 42 7.46 -2.25 14.47
C ALA A 42 7.83 -0.93 13.76
N ASP A 43 8.08 -0.96 12.45
CA ASP A 43 8.41 0.23 11.65
C ASP A 43 7.18 1.13 11.48
N VAL A 44 5.99 0.54 11.32
CA VAL A 44 4.71 1.28 11.25
C VAL A 44 4.45 2.03 12.56
N VAL A 45 4.66 1.36 13.71
CA VAL A 45 4.51 1.99 15.04
C VAL A 45 5.52 3.13 15.21
N LEU A 46 6.76 2.95 14.77
CA LEU A 46 7.80 3.96 14.89
C LEU A 46 7.48 5.20 14.04
N LEU A 47 7.03 4.99 12.79
CA LEU A 47 6.61 6.05 11.90
C LEU A 47 5.37 6.79 12.41
N ALA A 48 4.40 6.06 12.96
CA ALA A 48 3.21 6.67 13.58
C ALA A 48 3.62 7.61 14.72
N ALA A 49 4.53 7.17 15.59
CA ALA A 49 5.06 8.00 16.67
C ALA A 49 5.87 9.21 16.16
N GLU A 50 6.68 9.04 15.11
CA GLU A 50 7.54 10.09 14.55
C GLU A 50 6.74 11.16 13.78
N THR A 51 5.71 10.74 13.05
CA THR A 51 4.84 11.62 12.26
C THR A 51 3.64 12.16 13.03
N GLY A 52 3.38 11.63 14.23
CA GLY A 52 2.20 11.91 15.03
C GLY A 52 0.90 11.37 14.42
N LEU A 53 1.00 10.39 13.52
CA LEU A 53 -0.14 9.74 12.87
C LEU A 53 -0.59 8.51 13.66
N SER A 54 -1.78 8.01 13.35
CA SER A 54 -2.17 6.69 13.83
C SER A 54 -1.48 5.58 13.03
N GLU A 55 -1.31 4.40 13.64
CA GLU A 55 -0.79 3.22 12.92
C GLU A 55 -1.68 2.87 11.71
N GLU A 56 -2.99 3.08 11.80
CA GLU A 56 -3.96 2.85 10.72
C GLU A 56 -3.70 3.80 9.54
N ASP A 57 -3.47 5.09 9.80
CA ASP A 57 -3.15 6.06 8.74
C ASP A 57 -1.83 5.74 8.03
N VAL A 58 -0.82 5.30 8.78
CA VAL A 58 0.47 4.88 8.20
C VAL A 58 0.28 3.62 7.35
N GLN A 59 -0.49 2.64 7.83
CA GLN A 59 -0.77 1.39 7.12
C GLN A 59 -1.53 1.63 5.80
N ASP A 60 -2.54 2.50 5.84
CA ASP A 60 -3.33 2.87 4.67
C ASP A 60 -2.47 3.63 3.65
N TRP A 61 -1.61 4.54 4.10
CA TRP A 61 -0.69 5.26 3.22
C TRP A 61 0.28 4.31 2.50
N TYR A 62 0.87 3.36 3.22
CA TYR A 62 1.76 2.34 2.65
C TYR A 62 1.03 1.50 1.60
N SER A 63 -0.21 1.11 1.88
CA SER A 63 -1.04 0.33 0.95
C SER A 63 -1.31 1.10 -0.35
N LEU A 64 -1.60 2.41 -0.25
CA LEU A 64 -1.80 3.28 -1.41
C LEU A 64 -0.53 3.46 -2.24
N LYS A 65 0.61 3.75 -1.59
CA LYS A 65 1.89 3.87 -2.29
C LYS A 65 2.33 2.58 -2.93
N LEU A 66 2.09 1.42 -2.31
CA LEU A 66 2.34 0.12 -2.92
C LEU A 66 1.48 -0.11 -4.16
N ALA A 67 0.20 0.22 -4.11
CA ALA A 67 -0.69 0.14 -5.27
C ALA A 67 -0.22 1.05 -6.41
N GLN A 68 0.17 2.29 -6.09
CA GLN A 68 0.71 3.23 -7.06
C GLN A 68 2.02 2.74 -7.67
N LEU A 69 2.94 2.23 -6.85
CA LEU A 69 4.21 1.70 -7.31
C LEU A 69 4.05 0.44 -8.16
N ARG A 70 3.06 -0.43 -7.86
CA ARG A 70 2.70 -1.57 -8.71
C ARG A 70 2.21 -1.12 -10.09
N LYS A 71 1.45 -0.03 -10.14
CA LYS A 71 1.00 0.60 -11.40
C LYS A 71 2.18 1.18 -12.18
N GLU A 72 3.08 1.91 -11.51
CA GLU A 72 4.26 2.55 -12.14
C GLU A 72 5.31 1.54 -12.62
N GLN A 73 5.52 0.44 -11.90
CA GLN A 73 6.45 -0.64 -12.28
C GLN A 73 5.89 -1.57 -13.38
N GLY A 74 4.75 -1.24 -13.99
CA GLY A 74 4.17 -2.04 -15.08
C GLY A 74 3.55 -3.37 -14.65
N LEU A 75 3.52 -3.68 -13.35
CA LEU A 75 2.82 -4.84 -12.78
C LEU A 75 1.30 -4.62 -12.64
N GLY A 76 0.77 -3.60 -13.32
CA GLY A 76 -0.66 -3.42 -13.60
C GLY A 76 -1.06 -3.83 -15.03
N GLY A 77 -0.19 -4.52 -15.79
CA GLY A 77 -0.35 -4.72 -17.23
C GLY A 77 -0.85 -6.07 -17.73
N VAL A 78 -0.96 -7.14 -16.93
CA VAL A 78 -1.44 -8.45 -17.44
C VAL A 78 -2.34 -9.16 -16.44
N PHE A 79 -3.46 -8.55 -16.05
CA PHE A 79 -4.67 -9.31 -15.72
C PHE A 79 -5.92 -8.53 -16.15
N GLY A 80 -6.40 -8.85 -17.36
CA GLY A 80 -7.82 -9.01 -17.63
C GLY A 80 -8.64 -7.76 -17.91
N VAL A 81 -8.55 -7.23 -19.14
CA VAL A 81 -9.75 -6.84 -19.90
C VAL A 81 -9.41 -6.91 -21.38
N ASN A 82 -9.60 -8.09 -21.97
CA ASN A 82 -9.96 -8.20 -23.38
C ASN A 82 -11.47 -8.44 -23.38
N PRO A 83 -12.33 -7.40 -23.48
CA PRO A 83 -13.71 -7.64 -23.87
C PRO A 83 -13.66 -7.99 -25.35
N ASN A 84 -13.93 -9.26 -25.66
CA ASN A 84 -14.22 -9.72 -27.01
C ASN A 84 -15.10 -8.69 -27.75
N TYR A 85 -14.58 -8.15 -28.85
CA TYR A 85 -15.29 -7.97 -30.09
C TYR A 85 -14.37 -8.36 -31.24
#